data_AF-A0A699VUC5-F1
#
_entry.id   AF-A0A699VUC5-F1
#
_cell.length_a   1.000
_cell.length_b   1.000
_cell.length_c   1.000
_cell.angle_alpha   90.00
_cell.angle_beta   90.00
_cell.angle_gamma   90.00
#
_symmetry.space_group_name_H-M   'P 1'
#
loop_
_entity.id
_entity.type
_entity.pdbx_description
1 polymer ?
#
loop_
_entity_poly.entity_id
_entity_poly.type
_entity_poly.pdbx_seq_one_letter_code
_entity_poly.pdbx_strand_id
1 'polypeptide(L)' 'VQIKQRIQAARDRQKSYVDLKQIMDCEVKRLRTSRVPIVKVRWNSRRGPEYTWEREDQFKKKHPHLFTKTAPSSSAAL' A
#
# COMPACT_ATOMS: atom_id res chain seq x y z
N VAL A 1 23.26 25.31 1.18
CA VAL A 1 21.83 25.67 1.38
C VAL A 1 20.92 25.08 0.28
N GLN A 2 21.29 25.13 -1.02
CA GLN A 2 20.49 24.55 -2.13
C GLN A 2 20.57 23.02 -2.30
N ILE A 3 21.75 22.40 -2.16
CA ILE A 3 21.95 20.96 -2.44
C ILE A 3 21.18 20.08 -1.46
N LYS A 4 21.21 20.44 -0.16
CA LYS A 4 20.49 19.70 0.88
C LYS A 4 18.97 19.72 0.64
N GLN A 5 18.42 20.83 0.15
CA GLN A 5 16.99 20.92 -0.18
C GLN A 5 16.61 20.04 -1.38
N ARG A 6 17.46 19.95 -2.42
CA ARG A 6 17.22 19.07 -3.57
C ARG A 6 17.23 17.59 -3.18
N ILE A 7 18.15 17.19 -2.30
CA ILE A 7 18.21 15.81 -1.78
C ILE A 7 17.00 15.52 -0.90
N GLN A 8 16.62 16.45 -0.03
CA GLN A 8 15.47 16.29 0.85
C GLN A 8 14.17 16.16 0.05
N ALA A 9 13.95 17.01 -0.95
CA ALA A 9 12.79 16.93 -1.83
C ALA A 9 12.74 15.62 -2.63
N ALA A 10 13.89 15.09 -3.07
CA ALA A 10 13.94 13.78 -3.71
C ALA A 10 13.59 12.64 -2.74
N ARG A 11 14.06 12.72 -1.48
CA ARG A 11 13.77 11.75 -0.43
C ARG A 11 12.30 11.78 0.00
N ASP A 12 11.71 12.96 0.14
CA ASP A 12 10.29 13.13 0.49
C ASP A 12 9.38 12.71 -0.66
N ARG A 13 9.78 13.02 -1.91
CA ARG A 13 9.10 12.50 -3.10
C ARG A 13 9.18 10.97 -3.17
N GLN A 14 10.32 10.36 -2.85
CA GLN A 14 10.44 8.90 -2.84
C GLN A 14 9.69 8.26 -1.67
N LYS A 15 9.68 8.91 -0.51
CA LYS A 15 8.89 8.49 0.65
C LYS A 15 7.39 8.59 0.37
N SER A 16 6.95 9.64 -0.35
CA SER A 16 5.56 9.72 -0.80
C SER A 16 5.23 8.57 -1.75
N TYR A 17 6.07 8.20 -2.72
CA TYR A 17 5.85 7.00 -3.54
C TYR A 17 5.67 5.70 -2.73
N VAL A 18 6.26 5.60 -1.53
CA VAL A 18 6.13 4.43 -0.65
C VAL A 18 4.86 4.50 0.22
N ASP A 19 4.51 5.67 0.77
CA ASP A 19 3.25 5.89 1.52
C ASP A 19 2.00 5.82 0.62
N LEU A 20 2.17 6.01 -0.69
CA LEU A 20 1.09 6.01 -1.67
C LEU A 20 0.64 4.61 -2.11
N LYS A 21 1.20 3.54 -1.52
CA LYS A 21 0.75 2.15 -1.70
C LYS A 21 -0.30 1.82 -0.65
N GLN A 22 -1.55 1.79 -1.07
CA GLN A 22 -2.66 1.52 -0.15
C GLN A 22 -3.41 0.28 -0.61
N ILE A 23 -3.67 -0.63 0.33
CA ILE A 23 -4.58 -1.74 0.08
C ILE A 23 -5.98 -1.14 0.06
N MET A 24 -6.65 -1.24 -1.08
CA MET A 24 -7.99 -0.69 -1.28
C MET A 24 -9.08 -1.73 -1.08
N ASP A 25 -8.76 -3.00 -1.33
CA ASP A 25 -9.73 -4.09 -1.24
C ASP A 25 -9.01 -5.43 -1.04
N CYS A 26 -9.75 -6.42 -0.55
CA CYS A 26 -9.29 -7.79 -0.43
C CYS A 26 -10.39 -8.77 -0.88
N GLU A 27 -10.02 -9.71 -1.75
CA GLU A 27 -10.91 -10.74 -2.24
C GLU A 27 -10.25 -12.11 -2.03
N VAL A 28 -11.04 -13.14 -1.73
CA VAL A 28 -10.55 -14.51 -1.66
C VAL A 28 -11.05 -15.29 -2.86
N LYS A 29 -10.13 -15.60 -3.78
CA LYS A 29 -10.45 -16.48 -4.91
C LYS A 29 -10.49 -17.92 -4.43
N ARG A 30 -11.65 -18.56 -4.59
CA ARG A 30 -11.84 -19.99 -4.29
C ARG A 30 -11.51 -20.79 -5.54
N LEU A 31 -10.56 -21.70 -5.40
CA LEU A 31 -10.24 -22.74 -6.37
C LEU A 31 -10.82 -24.07 -5.87
N ARG A 32 -10.74 -25.11 -6.70
CA ARG A 32 -11.33 -26.43 -6.42
C ARG A 32 -10.88 -27.05 -5.09
N THR A 33 -9.64 -26.78 -4.68
CA THR A 33 -9.03 -27.34 -3.45
C THR A 33 -8.41 -26.29 -2.53
N SER A 34 -8.42 -25.02 -2.92
CA SER A 34 -7.67 -23.98 -2.18
C SER A 34 -8.37 -22.63 -2.21
N ARG A 35 -7.94 -21.74 -1.31
CA ARG A 35 -8.40 -20.36 -1.23
C ARG A 35 -7.18 -19.46 -1.32
N VAL A 36 -7.19 -18.51 -2.25
CA VAL A 36 -6.09 -17.60 -2.51
C VAL A 36 -6.56 -16.18 -2.23
N PRO A 37 -6.13 -15.56 -1.12
CA PRO A 37 -6.36 -14.15 -0.86
C PRO A 37 -5.59 -13.29 -1.86
N ILE A 38 -6.28 -12.36 -2.48
CA ILE A 38 -5.75 -11.33 -3.37
C ILE A 38 -6.13 -9.96 -2.83
N VAL A 39 -5.22 -9.00 -2.97
CA VAL A 39 -5.41 -7.63 -2.51
C VAL A 39 -5.37 -6.69 -3.70
N LYS A 40 -6.29 -5.72 -3.72
CA LYS A 40 -6.26 -4.61 -4.67
C LYS A 40 -5.36 -3.52 -4.11
N VAL A 41 -4.30 -3.20 -4.83
CA VAL A 41 -3.31 -2.21 -4.41
C VAL A 41 -3.41 -1.00 -5.32
N ARG A 42 -3.53 0.18 -4.71
CA ARG A 42 -3.37 1.46 -5.41
C ARG A 42 -1.92 1.88 -5.39
N TRP A 43 -1.41 2.32 -6.54
CA TRP A 43 -0.07 2.85 -6.73
C TRP A 43 -0.19 4.27 -7.23
N ASN A 44 0.55 5.23 -6.69
CA ASN A 44 0.63 6.54 -7.35
C ASN A 44 1.87 6.57 -8.24
N SER A 45 1.61 6.64 -9.54
CA SER A 45 2.59 6.78 -10.60
C SER A 45 2.61 8.22 -11.07
N ARG A 46 3.69 8.63 -11.77
CA ARG A 46 3.74 9.96 -12.43
C ARG A 46 2.60 10.17 -13.43
N ARG A 47 2.04 9.08 -13.95
CA ARG A 47 0.94 9.09 -14.92
C ARG A 47 -0.44 9.08 -14.27
N GLY A 48 -0.49 8.99 -12.94
CA GLY A 48 -1.74 8.93 -12.16
C GLY A 48 -1.80 7.68 -11.27
N PRO A 49 -2.91 7.50 -10.54
CA PRO A 49 -3.13 6.30 -9.75
C PRO A 49 -3.33 5.07 -10.64
N GLU A 50 -2.58 4.02 -10.36
CA GLU A 50 -2.70 2.70 -10.99
C GLU A 50 -3.24 1.70 -9.96
N TYR A 51 -3.94 0.67 -10.43
CA TYR A 51 -4.55 -0.34 -9.57
C TYR A 51 -4.18 -1.73 -10.07
N THR A 52 -3.67 -2.57 -9.18
CA THR A 52 -3.34 -3.96 -9.51
C THR A 52 -3.90 -4.92 -8.47
N TRP A 53 -4.13 -6.16 -8.88
CA TRP A 53 -4.48 -7.26 -7.99
C TRP A 53 -3.25 -8.14 -7.77
N GLU A 54 -2.83 -8.26 -6.52
CA GLU A 54 -1.64 -9.01 -6.12
C GLU A 54 -2.02 -10.10 -5.14
N ARG A 55 -1.27 -11.21 -5.08
CA ARG A 55 -1.47 -12.20 -4.02
C ARG A 55 -1.04 -11.63 -2.67
N GLU A 56 -1.88 -11.81 -1.66
CA GLU A 56 -1.66 -11.23 -0.33
C GLU A 56 -0.36 -11.71 0.30
N ASP A 57 -0.05 -13.01 0.20
CA ASP A 57 1.13 -13.63 0.80
C ASP A 57 2.44 -13.02 0.28
N GLN A 58 2.55 -12.88 -1.03
CA GLN A 58 3.71 -12.26 -1.67
C GLN A 58 3.78 -10.76 -1.37
N PHE A 59 2.64 -10.08 -1.40
CA PHE A 59 2.57 -8.64 -1.17
C PHE A 59 2.97 -8.30 0.27
N LYS A 60 2.49 -9.07 1.25
CA LYS A 60 2.82 -8.94 2.67
C LYS A 60 4.30 -9.16 2.95
N LYS A 61 4.94 -10.10 2.26
CA LYS A 61 6.39 -10.33 2.38
C LYS A 61 7.21 -9.11 1.91
N LYS A 62 6.79 -8.45 0.82
CA LYS A 62 7.48 -7.29 0.26
C LYS A 62 7.15 -5.98 0.99
N HIS A 63 5.93 -5.86 1.50
CA HIS A 63 5.40 -4.64 2.11
C HIS A 63 4.65 -4.94 3.42
N PRO A 64 5.33 -5.49 4.44
CA PRO A 64 4.67 -5.89 5.69
C PRO A 64 4.02 -4.71 6.42
N HIS A 65 4.60 -3.51 6.31
CA HIS A 65 4.09 -2.28 6.94
C HIS A 65 2.71 -1.83 6.42
N LEU A 66 2.29 -2.29 5.25
CA LEU A 66 0.95 -1.98 4.70
C LEU A 66 -0.15 -2.82 5.36
N PHE A 67 0.22 -3.88 6.08
CA PHE A 67 -0.69 -4.76 6.81
C PHE A 67 -0.71 -4.46 8.32
N THR A 68 0.05 -3.48 8.80
CA THR A 68 0.24 -3.21 10.24
C THR A 68 -0.63 -2.07 10.79
N LYS A 69 -1.58 -1.51 10.03
CA LYS A 69 -2.47 -0.41 10.46
C LYS A 69 -3.77 -0.53 9.63
N THR A 70 -4.97 -0.73 10.19
CA THR A 70 -5.67 0.11 11.17
C THR A 70 -6.68 -0.77 11.92
N ALA A 71 -6.52 -0.98 13.23
CA ALA A 71 -7.71 -1.19 14.06
C ALA A 71 -8.58 0.06 13.90
N PRO A 72 -9.90 -0.03 13.72
CA PRO A 72 -10.73 1.15 13.82
C PRO A 72 -10.55 1.65 15.25
N SER A 73 -9.72 2.67 15.45
CA SER A 73 -9.95 3.59 16.55
C SER A 73 -11.22 4.35 16.19
N SER A 74 -12.35 3.64 16.31
CA SER A 74 -13.61 4.27 16.63
C SER A 74 -13.46 4.77 18.06
N SER A 75 -12.76 5.87 18.24
CA SER A 75 -13.08 6.80 19.31
C SER A 75 -14.15 7.74 18.76
N ALA A 76 -15.32 7.15 18.52
CA ALA A 76 -16.58 7.86 18.57
C ALA A 76 -17.15 7.54 19.95
N ALA A 77 -17.14 8.56 20.82
CA ALA A 77 -17.88 8.74 22.09
C ALA A 77 -16.95 9.31 23.18
N LEU A 78 -16.81 10.63 23.22
CA LEU A 78 -17.48 11.55 24.16
C LEU A 78 -17.10 13.00 23.85
#